data_AF-A0A8J6TN97-F1
#
_entry.id   AF-A0A8J6TN97-F1
#
_cell.length_a   1.000
_cell.length_b   1.000
_cell.length_c   1.000
_cell.angle_alpha   90.00
_cell.angle_beta   90.00
_cell.angle_gamma   90.00
#
_symmetry.space_group_name_H-M   'P 1'
#
loop_
_entity.id
_entity.type
_entity.pdbx_description
1 polymer ?
#
loop_
_entity_poly.entity_id
_entity_poly.type
_entity_poly.pdbx_seq_one_letter_code
_entity_poly.pdbx_strand_id
1 'polypeptide(L)'
;MKKSELKAIAIKGEDSRLQFKQDIRNPILVSYAAKGMLPYRGLGSGIKRALEAWPEIDFADDRDGCLFTVTVHRKVGKSSPKKSETPGELPKTSGKTSGKTSGKILAALKQDRNLTIPELASFIGVTERSIERNIKKLQEQGRLRRVGPAKGGHWEVL
;
A
#
# COMPACT_ATOMS: atom_id res chain seq x y z
N MET A 1 0.74 5.44 26.23
CA MET A 1 1.61 4.36 26.75
C MET A 1 2.88 4.27 25.92
N LYS A 2 4.03 4.01 26.55
CA LYS A 2 5.33 3.92 25.87
C LYS A 2 5.52 2.51 25.26
N LYS A 3 6.28 2.39 24.17
CA LYS A 3 6.57 1.12 23.47
C LYS A 3 7.12 0.01 24.38
N SER A 4 7.88 0.40 25.41
CA SER A 4 8.43 -0.49 26.44
C SER A 4 7.34 -1.14 27.30
N GLU A 5 6.26 -0.42 27.61
CA GLU A 5 5.13 -0.92 28.43
C GLU A 5 4.32 -1.97 27.64
N LEU A 6 4.05 -1.73 26.36
CA LEU A 6 3.34 -2.68 25.50
C LEU A 6 4.12 -3.98 25.26
N LYS A 7 5.45 -3.90 25.12
CA LYS A 7 6.30 -5.10 25.02
C LYS A 7 6.31 -5.89 26.34
N ALA A 8 6.38 -5.23 27.48
CA ALA A 8 6.34 -5.90 28.78
C ALA A 8 5.01 -6.65 29.01
N ILE A 9 3.88 -6.03 28.66
CA ILE A 9 2.54 -6.65 28.77
C ILE A 9 2.40 -7.83 27.79
N ALA A 10 2.94 -7.72 26.57
CA ALA A 10 2.91 -8.80 25.58
C ALA A 10 3.81 -10.00 25.95
N ILE A 11 4.94 -9.76 26.64
CA ILE A 11 5.93 -10.79 27.00
C ILE A 11 5.57 -11.52 28.31
N LYS A 12 4.99 -10.81 29.30
CA LYS A 12 4.70 -11.41 30.61
C LYS A 12 3.57 -12.45 30.62
N GLY A 13 2.75 -12.53 29.56
CA GLY A 13 1.57 -13.39 29.58
C GLY A 13 0.59 -13.07 30.71
N GLU A 14 0.75 -11.92 31.38
CA GLU A 14 -0.29 -11.31 32.20
C GLU A 14 -1.48 -11.15 31.27
N ASP A 15 -2.51 -11.96 31.52
CA ASP A 15 -3.64 -12.15 30.64
C ASP A 15 -4.16 -10.77 30.25
N SER A 16 -3.93 -10.41 28.98
CA SER A 16 -4.35 -9.13 28.40
C SER A 16 -5.84 -8.84 28.63
N ARG A 17 -6.64 -9.85 29.03
CA ARG A 17 -8.02 -9.72 29.50
C ARG A 17 -8.19 -8.86 30.75
N LEU A 18 -7.20 -8.76 31.64
CA LEU A 18 -7.30 -8.00 32.89
C LEU A 18 -6.98 -6.51 32.74
N GLN A 19 -6.12 -6.11 31.78
CA GLN A 19 -5.81 -4.69 31.52
C GLN A 19 -6.51 -4.14 30.26
N PHE A 20 -6.77 -4.97 29.26
CA PHE A 20 -7.60 -4.62 28.11
C PHE A 20 -8.96 -5.26 28.31
N LYS A 21 -9.84 -4.58 29.05
CA LYS A 21 -11.26 -4.92 29.07
C LYS A 21 -11.72 -4.90 27.61
N GLN A 22 -11.95 -6.09 27.04
CA GLN A 22 -12.49 -6.22 25.70
C GLN A 22 -13.96 -5.79 25.77
N ASP A 23 -14.21 -4.48 25.71
CA ASP A 23 -15.56 -3.97 25.52
C ASP A 23 -15.98 -4.31 24.09
N ILE A 24 -16.57 -5.50 23.97
CA ILE A 24 -17.11 -6.02 22.72
C ILE A 24 -18.27 -5.12 22.32
N ARG A 25 -18.01 -4.21 21.39
CA ARG A 25 -19.03 -3.27 20.89
C ARG A 25 -20.20 -3.97 20.20
N ASN A 26 -19.92 -5.10 19.53
CA ASN A 26 -20.96 -5.90 18.88
C ASN A 26 -20.81 -7.39 19.24
N PRO A 27 -21.60 -7.90 20.20
CA PRO A 27 -21.51 -9.29 20.64
C PRO A 27 -21.96 -10.29 19.57
N ILE A 28 -22.92 -9.90 18.72
CA ILE A 28 -23.44 -10.78 17.65
C ILE A 28 -22.33 -11.08 16.64
N LEU A 29 -21.67 -10.04 16.11
CA LEU A 29 -20.59 -10.19 15.14
C LEU A 29 -19.42 -10.98 15.70
N VAL A 30 -19.04 -10.71 16.96
CA VAL A 30 -17.98 -11.46 17.64
C VAL A 30 -18.35 -12.93 17.78
N SER A 31 -19.61 -13.26 18.08
CA SER A 31 -20.06 -14.65 18.19
C SER A 31 -19.94 -15.40 16.86
N TYR A 32 -20.27 -14.76 15.73
CA TYR A 32 -20.16 -15.38 14.41
C TYR A 32 -18.71 -15.55 13.96
N ALA A 33 -17.85 -14.59 14.29
CA ALA A 33 -16.42 -14.72 14.07
C ALA A 33 -15.81 -15.85 14.93
N ALA A 34 -16.19 -15.99 16.20
CA ALA A 34 -15.69 -17.02 17.09
C ALA A 34 -16.19 -18.43 16.71
N LYS A 35 -17.44 -18.54 16.23
CA LYS A 35 -18.04 -19.79 15.75
C LYS A 35 -17.56 -20.21 14.35
N GLY A 36 -16.66 -19.45 13.72
CA GLY A 36 -16.13 -19.76 12.39
C GLY A 36 -17.14 -19.58 11.24
N MET A 37 -18.26 -18.90 11.48
CA MET A 37 -19.27 -18.61 10.45
C MET A 37 -18.86 -17.43 9.56
N LEU A 38 -17.93 -16.59 10.02
CA LEU A 38 -17.31 -15.55 9.21
C LEU A 38 -15.89 -15.98 8.82
N PRO A 39 -15.39 -15.60 7.62
CA PRO A 39 -14.01 -15.86 7.19
C PRO A 39 -13.02 -14.94 7.91
N TYR A 40 -13.07 -14.93 9.24
CA TYR A 40 -12.27 -14.09 10.11
C TYR A 40 -11.36 -14.94 10.98
N ARG A 41 -10.09 -14.56 11.09
CA ARG A 41 -9.10 -15.27 11.91
C ARG A 41 -8.37 -14.34 12.87
N GLY A 42 -8.10 -14.86 14.06
CA GLY A 42 -7.25 -14.22 15.05
C GLY A 42 -7.92 -13.05 15.78
N LEU A 43 -9.17 -13.26 16.25
CA LEU A 43 -9.87 -12.32 17.13
C LEU A 43 -9.05 -12.03 18.39
N GLY A 44 -8.92 -10.77 18.77
CA GLY A 44 -8.16 -10.35 19.96
C GLY A 44 -6.63 -10.48 19.86
N SER A 45 -6.10 -11.19 18.84
CA SER A 45 -4.65 -11.44 18.67
C SER A 45 -3.94 -10.42 17.77
N GLY A 46 -4.65 -9.41 17.27
CA GLY A 46 -4.14 -8.50 16.22
C GLY A 46 -2.85 -7.78 16.60
N ILE A 47 -2.77 -7.21 17.81
CA ILE A 47 -1.59 -6.50 18.30
C ILE A 47 -0.38 -7.43 18.42
N LYS A 48 -0.60 -8.64 18.96
CA LYS A 48 0.46 -9.67 19.09
C LYS A 48 1.01 -10.05 17.71
N ARG A 49 0.14 -10.38 16.76
CA ARG A 49 0.55 -10.72 15.38
C ARG A 49 1.26 -9.57 14.68
N ALA A 50 0.85 -8.33 14.93
CA ALA A 50 1.51 -7.15 14.37
C ALA A 50 2.93 -6.98 14.92
N LEU A 51 3.13 -7.16 16.23
CA LEU A 51 4.45 -7.13 16.87
C LEU A 51 5.37 -8.24 16.38
N GLU A 52 4.84 -9.45 16.16
CA GLU A 52 5.60 -10.59 15.61
C GLU A 52 6.06 -10.33 14.17
N ALA A 53 5.17 -9.84 13.31
CA ALA A 53 5.48 -9.57 11.91
C ALA A 53 6.33 -8.30 11.70
N TRP A 54 6.18 -7.29 12.57
CA TRP A 54 6.83 -5.99 12.47
C TRP A 54 7.44 -5.58 13.82
N PRO A 55 8.63 -6.07 14.17
CA PRO A 55 9.24 -5.80 15.49
C PRO A 55 9.51 -4.31 15.79
N GLU A 56 9.62 -3.51 14.72
CA GLU A 56 9.90 -2.08 14.77
C GLU A 56 8.62 -1.23 14.82
N ILE A 57 7.41 -1.81 14.72
CA ILE A 57 6.14 -1.08 14.74
C ILE A 57 5.99 -0.20 15.99
N ASP A 58 5.39 0.98 15.83
CA ASP A 58 5.07 1.90 16.92
C ASP A 58 3.56 2.03 17.11
N PHE A 59 3.18 2.23 18.37
CA PHE A 59 1.79 2.45 18.79
C PHE A 59 1.72 3.74 19.60
N ALA A 60 0.75 4.59 19.27
CA ALA A 60 0.40 5.78 20.03
C ALA A 60 -1.10 5.72 20.37
N ASP A 61 -1.40 5.83 21.67
CA ASP A 61 -2.75 5.83 22.22
C ASP A 61 -3.04 7.22 22.78
N ASP A 62 -3.80 8.02 22.03
CA ASP A 62 -4.31 9.32 22.45
C ASP A 62 -5.77 9.16 22.87
N ARG A 63 -6.00 9.06 24.18
CA ARG A 63 -7.32 8.83 24.75
C ARG A 63 -8.19 10.08 24.74
N ASP A 64 -7.58 11.25 24.88
CA ASP A 64 -8.27 12.53 24.88
C ASP A 64 -8.79 12.85 23.48
N GLY A 65 -7.98 12.55 22.44
CA GLY A 65 -8.37 12.63 21.04
C GLY A 65 -9.16 11.43 20.52
N CYS A 66 -9.42 10.40 21.35
CA CYS A 66 -10.03 9.13 20.93
C CYS A 66 -9.35 8.49 19.70
N LEU A 67 -8.02 8.63 19.60
CA LEU A 67 -7.22 8.25 18.44
C LEU A 67 -6.16 7.20 18.81
N PHE A 68 -6.22 6.07 18.13
CA PHE A 68 -5.17 5.05 18.20
C PHE A 68 -4.39 5.03 16.88
N THR A 69 -3.11 5.39 16.93
CA THR A 69 -2.23 5.47 15.76
C THR A 69 -1.22 4.34 15.75
N VAL A 70 -1.08 3.68 14.60
CA VAL A 70 -0.10 2.63 14.36
C VAL A 70 0.85 3.06 13.26
N THR A 71 2.14 3.13 13.55
CA THR A 71 3.17 3.51 12.58
C THR A 71 4.01 2.30 12.21
N VAL A 72 3.88 1.86 10.96
CA VAL A 72 4.64 0.74 10.40
C VAL A 72 5.82 1.28 9.60
N HIS A 73 7.04 1.02 10.08
CA HIS A 73 8.25 1.42 9.38
C HIS A 73 8.56 0.47 8.23
N ARG A 74 8.60 1.00 7.01
CA ARG A 74 8.98 0.22 5.85
C ARG A 74 10.49 0.01 5.84
N LYS A 75 10.94 -1.24 5.98
CA LYS A 75 12.32 -1.60 5.67
C LYS A 75 12.62 -1.27 4.21
N VAL A 76 13.57 -0.37 3.97
CA VAL A 76 14.08 -0.08 2.62
C VAL A 76 14.92 -1.30 2.22
N GLY A 77 14.33 -2.22 1.47
CA GLY A 77 15.05 -3.41 1.04
C GLY A 77 16.29 -3.04 0.22
N LYS A 78 17.45 -3.56 0.61
CA LYS A 78 18.54 -3.84 -0.33
C LYS A 78 17.94 -4.78 -1.39
N SER A 79 18.03 -4.40 -2.66
CA SER A 79 17.53 -5.19 -3.78
C SER A 79 18.26 -6.52 -3.85
N SER A 80 17.59 -7.62 -3.50
CA SER A 80 17.95 -8.97 -3.92
C SER A 80 16.94 -9.46 -4.98
N PRO A 81 17.39 -10.25 -5.98
CA PRO A 81 16.59 -10.58 -7.15
C PRO A 81 15.54 -11.64 -6.84
N LYS A 82 14.47 -11.60 -7.65
CA LYS A 82 13.23 -12.38 -7.57
C LYS A 82 13.43 -13.91 -7.57
N LYS A 83 12.47 -14.63 -6.98
CA LYS A 83 11.88 -15.84 -7.57
C LYS A 83 10.34 -15.76 -7.53
N SER A 84 9.75 -16.17 -8.66
CA SER A 84 8.36 -16.46 -9.04
C SER A 84 7.63 -17.40 -8.06
N GLU A 85 6.32 -17.67 -8.03
CA GLU A 85 5.10 -17.53 -8.88
C GLU A 85 3.89 -17.70 -7.90
N THR A 86 2.72 -17.07 -8.05
CA THR A 86 1.45 -17.67 -8.57
C THR A 86 0.33 -16.59 -8.50
N PRO A 87 -0.71 -16.59 -9.37
CA PRO A 87 -1.64 -15.48 -9.58
C PRO A 87 -2.87 -15.47 -8.67
N GLY A 88 -3.23 -14.30 -8.15
CA GLY A 88 -4.52 -14.04 -7.50
C GLY A 88 -4.47 -12.86 -6.53
N GLU A 89 -5.40 -11.91 -6.70
CA GLU A 89 -5.71 -10.77 -5.81
C GLU A 89 -4.87 -9.47 -5.88
N LEU A 90 -5.49 -8.47 -6.52
CA LEU A 90 -5.43 -7.04 -6.16
C LEU A 90 -5.95 -6.85 -4.71
N PRO A 91 -5.67 -5.74 -3.97
CA PRO A 91 -5.12 -4.45 -4.42
C PRO A 91 -4.12 -3.76 -3.44
N LYS A 92 -3.69 -2.54 -3.85
CA LYS A 92 -3.12 -1.41 -3.09
C LYS A 92 -1.59 -1.28 -3.03
N THR A 93 -0.99 -1.00 -4.19
CA THR A 93 0.34 -0.34 -4.27
C THR A 93 0.17 1.15 -4.58
N SER A 94 -0.27 1.93 -3.59
CA SER A 94 -0.17 3.39 -3.65
C SER A 94 1.27 3.80 -3.33
N GLY A 95 2.00 4.35 -4.29
CA GLY A 95 3.28 5.05 -4.03
C GLY A 95 4.49 4.58 -4.82
N LYS A 96 4.86 3.28 -4.83
CA LYS A 96 6.12 2.82 -5.46
C LYS A 96 6.02 2.24 -6.87
N THR A 97 4.83 1.97 -7.39
CA THR A 97 4.65 1.51 -8.79
C THR A 97 4.58 2.68 -9.78
N SER A 98 4.09 3.85 -9.37
CA SER A 98 3.99 5.03 -10.24
C SER A 98 5.34 5.44 -10.83
N GLY A 99 6.44 5.38 -10.05
CA GLY A 99 7.78 5.68 -10.57
C GLY A 99 8.31 4.68 -11.60
N LYS A 100 7.92 3.40 -11.49
CA LYS A 100 8.29 2.37 -12.47
C LYS A 100 7.49 2.53 -13.76
N THR A 101 6.20 2.82 -13.64
CA THR A 101 5.32 3.06 -14.78
C THR A 101 5.69 4.35 -15.51
N SER A 102 5.96 5.45 -14.79
CA SER A 102 6.39 6.71 -15.40
C SER A 102 7.75 6.60 -16.10
N GLY A 103 8.69 5.84 -15.53
CA GLY A 103 9.98 5.55 -16.18
C GLY A 103 9.81 4.76 -17.48
N LYS A 104 8.91 3.77 -17.50
CA LYS A 104 8.58 3.01 -18.73
C LYS A 104 7.94 3.89 -19.81
N ILE A 105 7.04 4.81 -19.43
CA ILE A 105 6.43 5.76 -20.36
C ILE A 105 7.52 6.63 -21.01
N LEU A 106 8.45 7.19 -20.24
CA LEU A 106 9.54 8.01 -20.77
C LEU A 106 10.48 7.21 -21.68
N ALA A 107 10.77 5.95 -21.35
CA ALA A 107 11.58 5.08 -22.21
C ALA A 107 10.89 4.78 -23.55
N ALA A 108 9.60 4.46 -23.52
CA ALA A 108 8.81 4.20 -24.73
C ALA A 108 8.72 5.44 -25.61
N LEU A 109 8.47 6.62 -25.03
CA LEU A 109 8.38 7.89 -25.77
C LEU A 109 9.74 8.41 -26.28
N LYS A 110 10.85 7.95 -25.72
CA LYS A 110 12.20 8.20 -26.29
C LYS A 110 12.43 7.38 -27.56
N GLN A 111 11.88 6.17 -27.63
CA GLN A 111 12.02 5.28 -28.77
C GLN A 111 11.05 5.70 -29.89
N ASP A 112 9.77 5.90 -29.55
CA ASP A 112 8.72 6.27 -30.49
C ASP A 112 7.91 7.46 -29.95
N ARG A 113 8.15 8.65 -30.53
CA ARG A 113 7.52 9.91 -30.10
C ARG A 113 6.05 10.05 -30.51
N ASN A 114 5.57 9.20 -31.41
CA ASN A 114 4.21 9.23 -31.95
C ASN A 114 3.24 8.29 -31.24
N LEU A 115 3.69 7.61 -30.18
CA LEU A 115 2.85 6.65 -29.47
C LEU A 115 1.61 7.29 -28.88
N THR A 116 0.49 6.63 -29.10
CA THR A 116 -0.81 7.00 -28.54
C THR A 116 -0.99 6.42 -27.14
N ILE A 117 -1.90 7.00 -26.36
CA ILE A 117 -2.27 6.52 -25.02
C ILE A 117 -2.68 5.03 -25.01
N PRO A 118 -3.54 4.52 -25.92
CA PRO A 118 -3.91 3.10 -25.94
C PRO A 118 -2.75 2.16 -26.30
N GLU A 119 -1.82 2.59 -27.15
CA GLU A 119 -0.63 1.80 -27.48
C GLU A 119 0.31 1.70 -26.27
N LEU A 120 0.53 2.81 -25.55
CA LEU A 120 1.29 2.80 -24.30
C LEU A 120 0.63 1.90 -23.24
N ALA A 121 -0.71 1.86 -23.19
CA ALA A 121 -1.47 1.02 -22.26
C ALA A 121 -1.20 -0.46 -22.52
N SER A 122 -1.29 -0.84 -23.79
CA SER A 122 -1.04 -2.19 -24.27
C SER A 122 0.42 -2.60 -24.05
N PHE A 123 1.37 -1.73 -24.39
CA PHE A 123 2.80 -2.01 -24.27
C PHE A 123 3.27 -2.17 -22.82
N ILE A 124 2.74 -1.35 -21.90
CA ILE A 124 3.17 -1.33 -20.50
C ILE A 124 2.36 -2.33 -19.65
N GLY A 125 1.21 -2.78 -20.13
CA GLY A 125 0.29 -3.67 -19.42
C GLY A 125 -0.47 -2.95 -18.31
N VAL A 126 -0.90 -1.71 -18.56
CA VAL A 126 -1.56 -0.83 -17.59
C VAL A 126 -2.79 -0.21 -18.23
N THR A 127 -3.82 0.11 -17.45
CA THR A 127 -5.03 0.75 -17.96
C THR A 127 -4.76 2.14 -18.54
N GLU A 128 -5.49 2.51 -19.60
CA GLU A 128 -5.40 3.83 -20.26
C GLU A 128 -5.52 4.98 -19.25
N ARG A 129 -6.51 4.93 -18.37
CA ARG A 129 -6.74 5.91 -17.29
C ARG A 129 -5.51 6.11 -16.38
N SER A 130 -4.77 5.03 -16.12
CA SER A 130 -3.55 5.11 -15.32
C SER A 130 -2.41 5.76 -16.10
N ILE A 131 -2.32 5.51 -17.41
CA ILE A 131 -1.35 6.18 -18.28
C ILE A 131 -1.66 7.66 -18.43
N GLU A 132 -2.91 8.04 -18.66
CA GLU A 132 -3.34 9.45 -18.68
C GLU A 132 -2.92 10.18 -17.40
N ARG A 133 -3.19 9.56 -16.24
CA ARG A 133 -2.81 10.12 -14.94
C ARG A 133 -1.30 10.27 -14.80
N ASN A 134 -0.51 9.30 -15.26
CA ASN A 134 0.95 9.37 -15.19
C ASN A 134 1.52 10.39 -16.20
N ILE A 135 0.97 10.48 -17.42
CA ILE A 135 1.35 11.49 -18.42
C ILE A 135 1.08 12.88 -17.89
N LYS A 136 -0.12 13.13 -17.34
CA LYS A 136 -0.46 14.43 -16.74
C LYS A 136 0.53 14.81 -15.63
N LYS A 137 0.89 13.86 -14.77
CA LYS A 137 1.89 14.06 -13.72
C LYS A 137 3.29 14.34 -14.29
N LEU A 138 3.69 13.70 -15.38
CA LEU A 138 4.97 13.94 -16.05
C LEU A 138 5.01 15.31 -16.73
N GLN A 139 3.88 15.78 -17.26
CA GLN A 139 3.72 17.13 -17.80
C GLN A 139 3.81 18.19 -16.69
N GLU A 140 3.11 17.99 -15.57
CA GLU A 140 3.18 18.88 -14.39
C GLU A 140 4.61 18.97 -13.82
N GLN A 141 5.37 17.88 -13.91
CA GLN A 141 6.78 17.83 -13.51
C GLN A 141 7.75 18.41 -14.55
N GLY A 142 7.26 18.88 -15.70
CA GLY A 142 8.08 19.43 -16.77
C GLY A 142 8.98 18.41 -17.47
N ARG A 143 8.65 17.11 -17.40
CA ARG A 143 9.46 16.02 -17.99
C ARG A 143 8.94 15.54 -19.34
N LEU A 144 7.73 15.94 -19.70
CA LEU A 144 7.06 15.52 -20.92
C LEU A 144 6.20 16.65 -21.46
N ARG A 145 6.23 16.88 -22.77
CA ARG A 145 5.40 17.87 -23.46
C ARG A 145 4.80 17.26 -24.71
N ARG A 146 3.58 17.67 -25.07
CA ARG A 146 2.99 17.36 -26.37
C ARG A 146 3.20 18.54 -27.32
N VAL A 147 3.80 18.29 -28.47
CA VAL A 147 4.12 19.31 -29.48
C VAL A 147 3.34 18.98 -30.76
N GLY A 148 2.56 19.95 -31.25
CA GLY A 148 1.81 19.83 -32.51
C GLY A 148 0.30 19.64 -32.36
N PRO A 149 -0.43 19.50 -33.48
CA PRO A 149 -1.89 19.52 -33.54
C PRO A 149 -2.55 18.30 -32.85
N ALA A 150 -3.82 18.44 -32.47
CA ALA A 150 -4.53 17.45 -31.66
C ALA A 150 -4.53 16.03 -32.25
N LYS A 151 -4.48 15.88 -33.58
CA LYS A 151 -4.48 14.61 -34.33
C LYS A 151 -3.16 14.27 -35.03
N GLY A 152 -2.06 14.94 -34.71
CA GLY A 152 -0.76 14.68 -35.36
C GLY A 152 0.47 15.19 -34.60
N GLY A 153 0.29 15.68 -33.38
CA GLY A 153 1.39 16.07 -32.51
C GLY A 153 2.09 14.86 -31.91
N HIS A 154 3.37 15.04 -31.63
CA HIS A 154 4.24 14.05 -31.01
C HIS A 154 4.55 14.42 -29.56
N TRP A 155 5.06 13.45 -28.82
CA TRP A 155 5.53 13.64 -27.46
C TRP A 155 7.02 13.95 -27.45
N GLU A 156 7.38 15.02 -26.75
CA GLU A 156 8.75 15.43 -26.50
C GLU A 156 9.09 15.20 -25.02
N VAL A 157 10.14 14.43 -24.78
CA VAL A 157 10.70 14.23 -23.44
C VAL A 157 11.74 15.32 -23.20
N LEU A 158 11.55 16.11 -22.13
CA LEU A 158 12.42 17.21 -21.71
C LEU A 158 13.56 16.71 -20.80
#